data_AF-A0A4V1Z7I5-F1
#
_entry.id   AF-A0A4V1Z7I5-F1
#
_cell.length_a   1.000
_cell.length_b   1.000
_cell.length_c   1.000
_cell.angle_alpha   90.00
_cell.angle_beta   90.00
_cell.angle_gamma   90.00
#
_symmetry.space_group_name_H-M   'P 1'
#
loop_
_entity.id
_entity.type
_entity.pdbx_description
1 polymer ?
#
loop_
_entity_poly.entity_id
_entity_poly.type
_entity_poly.pdbx_seq_one_letter_code
_entity_poly.pdbx_strand_id
1 'polypeptide(L)' 'MTIPTVYRRDILGLVLLISIVLSTLYILLDVLALFAYLNHEKEIASTFFHQSFYFLVFFIPPYFIAKYIK' A
#
# COMPACT_ATOMS: atom_id res chain seq x y z
N MET A 1 15.22 -5.79 27.85
CA MET A 1 14.44 -6.85 27.19
C MET A 1 14.81 -6.88 25.72
N THR A 2 15.63 -7.83 25.31
CA THR A 2 15.97 -8.09 23.90
C THR A 2 14.80 -8.79 23.25
N ILE A 3 14.14 -8.13 22.30
CA ILE A 3 13.08 -8.76 21.50
C ILE A 3 13.72 -9.94 20.77
N PRO A 4 13.25 -11.18 20.96
CA PRO A 4 13.83 -12.35 20.31
C PRO A 4 13.75 -12.16 18.80
N THR A 5 14.83 -12.51 18.10
CA THR A 5 15.00 -12.34 16.64
C THR A 5 13.84 -12.89 15.83
N VAL A 6 13.16 -13.92 16.35
CA VAL A 6 11.94 -14.53 15.80
C VAL A 6 10.76 -13.54 15.76
N TYR A 7 10.53 -12.81 16.86
CA TYR A 7 9.42 -11.85 16.99
C TYR A 7 9.60 -10.64 16.07
N ARG A 8 10.85 -10.21 15.87
CA ARG A 8 11.18 -9.16 14.89
C ARG A 8 10.81 -9.59 13.47
N ARG A 9 11.07 -10.85 13.12
CA ARG A 9 10.79 -11.40 11.78
C ARG A 9 9.28 -11.52 11.51
N ASP A 10 8.50 -11.92 12.51
CA ASP A 10 7.04 -11.98 12.40
C ASP A 10 6.40 -10.60 12.25
N ILE A 11 6.84 -9.61 13.04
CA ILE A 11 6.35 -8.22 12.90
C ILE A 11 6.71 -7.67 11.52
N LEU A 12 7.93 -7.90 11.04
CA LEU A 12 8.35 -7.48 9.69
C LEU A 12 7.50 -8.15 8.60
N GLY A 13 7.18 -9.44 8.77
CA GLY A 13 6.30 -10.19 7.87
C GLY A 13 4.86 -9.64 7.86
N LEU A 14 4.30 -9.31 9.02
CA LEU A 14 2.98 -8.68 9.15
C LEU A 14 2.93 -7.29 8.50
N VAL A 15 3.95 -6.45 8.75
CA VAL A 15 4.05 -5.12 8.13
C VAL A 15 4.17 -5.24 6.60
N LEU A 16 4.91 -6.24 6.11
CA LEU A 16 4.97 -6.59 4.69
C LEU A 16 3.59 -6.91 4.12
N LEU A 17 2.86 -7.81 4.78
CA LEU A 17 1.54 -8.26 4.35
C LEU A 17 0.54 -7.09 4.31
N ILE A 18 0.52 -6.28 5.37
CA ILE A 18 -0.30 -5.06 5.44
C ILE A 18 0.06 -4.10 4.30
N SER A 19 1.36 -3.89 4.05
CA SER A 19 1.80 -3.00 2.97
C SER A 19 1.39 -3.50 1.58
N ILE A 20 1.44 -4.82 1.33
CA ILE A 20 0.97 -5.43 0.07
C ILE A 20 -0.54 -5.25 -0.11
N VAL A 21 -1.33 -5.44 0.95
CA VAL A 21 -2.78 -5.23 0.91
C VAL A 21 -3.11 -3.77 0.62
N LEU A 22 -2.44 -2.82 1.28
CA LEU A 22 -2.63 -1.39 1.03
C LEU A 22 -2.16 -0.98 -0.38
N SER A 23 -1.08 -1.56 -0.86
CA SER A 23 -0.57 -1.36 -2.23
C SER A 23 -1.52 -1.92 -3.28
N THR A 24 -2.18 -3.05 -3.02
CA THR A 24 -3.25 -3.57 -3.89
C THR A 24 -4.46 -2.62 -3.89
N LEU A 25 -4.81 -2.09 -2.72
CA LEU A 25 -5.92 -1.14 -2.59
C LEU A 25 -5.65 0.18 -3.35
N TYR A 26 -4.40 0.64 -3.36
CA TYR A 26 -3.95 1.75 -4.20
C TYR A 26 -4.30 1.54 -5.68
N ILE A 27 -3.90 0.39 -6.23
CA ILE A 27 -4.14 0.05 -7.65
C ILE A 27 -5.64 0.01 -7.92
N LEU A 28 -6.43 -0.55 -7.00
CA LEU A 28 -7.88 -0.61 -7.14
C LEU A 28 -8.52 0.79 -7.18
N LEU A 29 -8.11 1.69 -6.28
CA LEU A 29 -8.57 3.08 -6.29
C LEU A 29 -8.18 3.80 -7.58
N ASP A 30 -6.97 3.56 -8.09
CA ASP A 30 -6.47 4.19 -9.31
C ASP A 30 -7.28 3.78 -10.54
N VAL A 31 -7.63 2.48 -10.64
CA VAL A 31 -8.51 1.94 -11.68
C VAL A 31 -9.93 2.52 -11.57
N LEU A 32 -10.47 2.63 -10.36
CA LEU A 32 -11.78 3.24 -10.12
C LEU A 32 -11.79 4.73 -10.46
N ALA A 33 -10.71 5.45 -10.13
CA ALA A 33 -10.55 6.86 -10.45
C ALA A 33 -10.50 7.08 -11.97
N LEU A 34 -9.76 6.23 -12.69
CA LEU A 34 -9.75 6.18 -14.16
C LEU A 34 -11.14 5.93 -14.73
N PHE A 35 -11.87 4.97 -14.17
CA PHE A 35 -13.24 4.67 -14.61
C PHE A 35 -14.20 5.84 -14.35
N ALA A 36 -14.12 6.49 -13.19
CA ALA A 36 -14.89 7.68 -12.87
C ALA A 36 -14.54 8.86 -13.79
N TYR A 37 -13.26 9.03 -14.13
CA TYR A 37 -12.80 10.04 -15.07
C TYR A 37 -13.39 9.85 -16.47
N LEU A 38 -13.44 8.59 -16.95
CA LEU A 38 -14.07 8.23 -18.22
C LEU A 38 -15.59 8.45 -18.20
N ASN A 39 -16.24 8.28 -17.05
CA ASN A 39 -17.67 8.56 -16.86
C ASN A 39 -17.98 10.06 -16.65
N HIS A 40 -16.99 10.95 -16.78
CA HIS A 40 -17.11 12.40 -16.52
C HIS A 40 -17.47 12.79 -15.08
N GLU A 41 -17.38 11.86 -14.14
CA GLU A 41 -17.57 12.05 -12.70
C GLU A 41 -16.31 12.65 -12.06
N LYS A 42 -16.03 13.92 -12.37
CA LYS A 42 -14.76 14.59 -12.02
C LYS A 42 -14.50 14.70 -10.52
N GLU A 43 -15.53 14.92 -9.70
CA GLU A 43 -15.39 15.02 -8.24
C GLU A 43 -15.01 13.67 -7.62
N ILE A 44 -15.63 12.60 -8.10
CA ILE A 44 -15.39 11.24 -7.65
C ILE A 44 -13.98 10.80 -8.06
N ALA A 45 -13.59 11.05 -9.32
CA ALA A 45 -12.26 10.76 -9.82
C ALA A 45 -11.16 11.49 -9.02
N SER A 46 -11.34 12.79 -8.77
CA SER A 46 -10.38 13.59 -8.00
C SER A 46 -10.25 13.10 -6.55
N THR A 47 -11.35 12.69 -5.92
CA THR A 47 -11.34 12.17 -4.54
C THR A 47 -10.57 10.85 -4.48
N PHE A 48 -10.82 9.93 -5.41
CA PHE A 48 -10.12 8.65 -5.45
C PHE A 48 -8.63 8.80 -5.76
N PHE A 49 -8.23 9.68 -6.69
CA PHE A 49 -6.82 9.98 -6.94
C PHE A 49 -6.13 10.60 -5.73
N HIS A 50 -6.81 11.50 -5.02
CA HIS A 50 -6.22 12.11 -3.84
C HIS A 50 -6.05 11.11 -2.69
N GLN A 51 -7.02 10.21 -2.51
CA GLN A 51 -6.93 9.13 -1.53
C GLN A 51 -5.87 8.08 -1.90
N SER A 52 -5.76 7.72 -3.19
CA SER A 52 -4.74 6.77 -3.65
C SER A 52 -3.33 7.28 -3.35
N PHE A 53 -3.07 8.58 -3.48
CA PHE A 53 -1.76 9.17 -3.19
C PHE A 53 -1.19 8.81 -1.80
N TYR A 54 -2.04 8.72 -0.78
CA TYR A 54 -1.61 8.33 0.57
C TYR A 54 -1.12 6.88 0.64
N PHE A 55 -1.65 6.00 -0.21
CA PHE A 55 -1.28 4.59 -0.25
C PHE A 55 0.07 4.35 -0.96
N LEU A 56 0.58 5.32 -1.73
CA LEU A 56 1.87 5.22 -2.43
C LEU A 56 3.04 5.01 -1.46
N VAL A 57 2.97 5.58 -0.26
CA VAL A 57 3.99 5.42 0.81
C VAL A 57 4.15 3.94 1.23
N PHE A 58 3.11 3.12 1.08
CA PHE A 58 3.14 1.70 1.43
C PHE A 58 3.83 0.80 0.39
N PHE A 59 4.33 1.35 -0.72
CA PHE A 59 5.24 0.62 -1.62
C PHE A 59 6.68 0.55 -1.09
N ILE A 60 7.06 1.43 -0.16
CA ILE A 60 8.43 1.50 0.39
C ILE A 60 8.75 0.30 1.31
N PRO A 61 7.89 -0.08 2.28
CA PRO A 61 8.17 -1.19 3.19
C PRO A 61 8.44 -2.54 2.49
N PRO A 62 7.66 -2.99 1.48
CA PRO A 62 7.91 -4.28 0.86
C PRO A 62 9.27 -4.37 0.17
N TYR A 63 9.73 -3.27 -0.45
CA TYR A 63 11.01 -3.24 -1.15
C TYR A 63 12.22 -3.31 -0.20
N PHE A 64 12.14 -2.65 0.95
CA PHE A 64 13.21 -2.68 1.95
C PHE A 64 13.21 -3.98 2.76
N ILE A 65 12.05 -4.50 3.16
CA ILE A 65 11.99 -5.70 4.00
C ILE A 65 12.41 -6.95 3.22
N ALA A 66 12.10 -7.05 1.92
CA ALA A 66 12.62 -8.11 1.05
C ALA A 66 14.16 -8.15 1.03
N LYS A 67 14.82 -6.99 1.17
CA LYS A 67 16.28 -6.88 1.25
C LYS A 67 16.85 -7.28 2.61
N TYR A 68 16.08 -7.14 3.69
CA TYR A 68 16.47 -7.49 5.07
C TYR A 68 16.14 -8.94 5.47
N ILE A 69 15.30 -9.64 4.69
CA ILE A 69 14.98 -11.07 4.89
C ILE A 69 16.05 -12.00 4.28
N LYS A 70 16.90 -11.49 3.39
CA LYS A 70 18.05 -12.22 2.83
C LYS A 70 19.23 -12.19 3.79
#